data_AF-A0AA41X0S1-F1
#
_entry.id   AF-A0AA41X0S1-F1
#
_cell.length_a   1.000
_cell.length_b   1.000
_cell.length_c   1.000
_cell.angle_alpha   90.00
_cell.angle_beta   90.00
_cell.angle_gamma   90.00
#
_symmetry.space_group_name_H-M   'P 1'
#
loop_
_entity.id
_entity.type
_entity.pdbx_description
1 polymer ?
#
loop_
_entity_poly.entity_id
_entity_poly.type
_entity_poly.pdbx_seq_one_letter_code
_entity_poly.pdbx_strand_id
1 'polypeptide(L)'
;MSVLEIGLLVVFGIAFLGLLYAYMCAKKVSQHEMLIQKLLSEQKANLASISALQQKMGHLHTELGQKVQVQGESLSHFETKIDAAVFALQNEQQILSQKVAALGEQDPQIKLYAKAAKLIAEGADIEEIITACDLPRAELEILQSMQGSS
;
A
#
# COMPACT_ATOMS: atom_id res chain seq x y z
N MET A 1 -4.15 -99.08 -13.18
CA MET A 1 -4.49 -97.69 -13.56
C MET A 1 -3.62 -97.32 -14.75
N SER A 2 -4.24 -96.93 -15.85
CA SER A 2 -3.55 -96.70 -17.12
C SER A 2 -2.99 -95.28 -17.16
N VAL A 3 -1.85 -95.06 -17.83
CA VAL A 3 -1.18 -93.75 -17.99
C VAL A 3 -2.11 -92.60 -18.46
N LEU A 4 -3.23 -92.94 -19.09
CA LEU A 4 -4.27 -92.01 -19.53
C LEU A 4 -5.00 -91.32 -18.35
N GLU A 5 -5.26 -92.04 -17.26
CA GLU A 5 -5.98 -91.52 -16.08
C GLU A 5 -5.12 -90.49 -15.33
N ILE A 6 -3.81 -90.72 -15.28
CA ILE A 6 -2.83 -89.81 -14.67
C ILE A 6 -2.72 -88.51 -15.48
N GLY A 7 -2.69 -88.62 -16.82
CA GLY A 7 -2.66 -87.45 -17.71
C GLY A 7 -3.90 -86.56 -17.56
N LEU A 8 -5.09 -87.17 -17.43
CA LEU A 8 -6.34 -86.43 -17.24
C LEU A 8 -6.35 -85.65 -15.91
N LEU A 9 -5.90 -86.27 -14.81
CA LEU A 9 -5.80 -85.62 -13.51
C LEU A 9 -4.87 -84.41 -13.51
N VAL A 10 -3.73 -84.50 -14.20
CA VAL A 10 -2.79 -83.38 -14.33
C VAL A 10 -3.42 -82.21 -15.08
N VAL A 11 -4.15 -82.47 -16.17
CA VAL A 11 -4.83 -81.42 -16.95
C VAL A 11 -5.90 -80.72 -16.12
N PHE A 12 -6.72 -81.47 -15.38
CA PHE A 12 -7.72 -80.88 -14.48
C PHE A 12 -7.08 -80.06 -13.35
N GLY A 13 -5.96 -80.52 -12.79
CA GLY A 13 -5.23 -79.77 -11.76
C GLY A 13 -4.71 -78.43 -12.28
N ILE A 14 -4.12 -78.41 -13.47
CA ILE A 14 -3.62 -77.17 -14.10
C ILE A 14 -4.78 -76.23 -14.45
N ALA A 15 -5.88 -76.76 -14.98
CA ALA A 15 -7.07 -75.95 -15.30
C ALA A 15 -7.68 -75.32 -14.03
N PHE A 16 -7.74 -76.08 -12.94
CA PHE A 16 -8.26 -75.59 -11.65
C PHE A 16 -7.35 -74.51 -11.05
N LEU A 17 -6.03 -74.70 -11.09
CA LEU A 17 -5.05 -73.69 -10.68
C LEU A 17 -5.17 -72.39 -11.48
N GLY A 18 -5.36 -72.50 -12.81
CA GLY A 18 -5.58 -71.36 -13.68
C GLY A 18 -6.86 -70.58 -13.35
N LEU A 19 -7.96 -71.28 -13.10
CA LEU A 19 -9.24 -70.67 -12.70
C LEU A 19 -9.15 -69.99 -11.32
N LEU A 20 -8.49 -70.62 -10.34
CA LEU A 20 -8.28 -70.01 -9.02
C LEU A 20 -7.41 -68.76 -9.10
N TYR A 21 -6.35 -68.79 -9.93
CA TYR A 21 -5.50 -67.62 -10.15
C TYR A 21 -6.28 -66.47 -10.81
N ALA A 22 -7.07 -66.76 -11.84
CA ALA A 22 -7.94 -65.77 -12.48
C ALA A 22 -8.98 -65.18 -11.53
N TYR A 23 -9.60 -66.02 -10.68
CA TYR A 23 -10.55 -65.59 -9.66
C TYR A 23 -9.92 -64.66 -8.63
N MET A 24 -8.71 -64.97 -8.16
CA MET A 24 -7.96 -64.11 -7.22
C MET A 24 -7.56 -62.77 -7.84
N CYS A 25 -7.14 -62.76 -9.11
CA CYS A 25 -6.85 -61.53 -9.85
C CYS A 25 -8.10 -60.64 -10.00
N ALA A 26 -9.24 -61.22 -10.37
CA ALA A 26 -10.50 -60.47 -10.50
C ALA A 26 -10.96 -59.87 -9.16
N LYS A 27 -10.87 -60.64 -8.07
CA LYS A 27 -11.26 -60.18 -6.73
C LYS A 27 -10.32 -59.10 -6.19
N LYS A 28 -9.01 -59.22 -6.46
CA LYS A 28 -8.01 -58.22 -6.06
C LYS A 28 -8.17 -56.92 -6.85
N VAL A 29 -8.48 -57.00 -8.15
CA VAL A 29 -8.82 -55.83 -8.99
C VAL A 29 -10.02 -55.06 -8.44
N SER A 30 -11.08 -55.77 -8.03
CA SER A 30 -12.27 -55.13 -7.43
C SER A 30 -11.97 -54.38 -6.12
N GLN A 31 -11.00 -54.86 -5.32
CA GLN A 31 -10.56 -54.14 -4.13
C GLN A 31 -9.77 -52.87 -4.46
N HIS A 32 -8.99 -52.87 -5.54
CA HIS A 32 -8.23 -51.70 -5.96
C HIS A 32 -9.13 -50.56 -6.45
N GLU A 33 -10.25 -50.85 -7.12
CA GLU A 33 -11.23 -49.83 -7.52
C GLU A 33 -11.80 -49.05 -6.32
N MET A 34 -12.08 -49.75 -5.21
CA MET A 34 -12.59 -49.10 -3.99
C MET A 34 -11.55 -48.16 -3.35
N LEU A 35 -10.26 -48.51 -3.39
CA LEU A 35 -9.19 -47.68 -2.84
C LEU A 35 -9.00 -46.40 -3.68
N ILE A 36 -9.03 -46.55 -5.01
CA ILE A 36 -8.97 -45.44 -5.96
C ILE A 36 -10.16 -44.49 -5.75
N GLN A 37 -11.36 -45.02 -5.53
CA GLN A 37 -12.55 -44.21 -5.28
C GLN A 37 -12.46 -43.44 -3.96
N LYS A 38 -11.90 -44.04 -2.89
CA LYS A 38 -11.65 -43.34 -1.61
C LYS A 38 -10.63 -42.22 -1.76
N LEU A 39 -9.50 -42.49 -2.40
CA LEU A 39 -8.47 -41.48 -2.69
C LEU A 39 -9.03 -40.32 -3.53
N LEU A 40 -9.87 -40.61 -4.53
CA LEU A 40 -10.57 -39.59 -5.33
C LEU A 40 -11.54 -38.76 -4.49
N SER A 41 -12.30 -39.38 -3.59
CA SER A 41 -13.23 -38.67 -2.72
C SER A 41 -12.52 -37.74 -1.72
N GLU A 42 -11.38 -38.19 -1.19
CA GLU A 42 -10.54 -37.41 -0.27
C GLU A 42 -9.86 -36.24 -1.00
N GLN A 43 -9.34 -36.49 -2.21
CA GLN A 43 -8.83 -35.44 -3.09
C GLN A 43 -9.92 -34.40 -3.41
N LYS A 44 -11.14 -34.82 -3.72
CA LYS A 44 -12.25 -33.91 -4.04
C LYS A 44 -12.66 -33.06 -2.84
N ALA A 45 -12.66 -33.62 -1.63
CA ALA A 45 -12.95 -32.88 -0.40
C ALA A 45 -11.84 -31.85 -0.10
N ASN A 46 -10.58 -32.24 -0.24
CA ASN A 46 -9.45 -31.33 -0.10
C ASN A 46 -9.50 -30.20 -1.13
N LEU A 47 -9.79 -30.50 -2.40
CA LEU A 47 -9.90 -29.50 -3.46
C LEU A 47 -11.05 -28.51 -3.20
N ALA A 48 -12.20 -28.98 -2.69
CA ALA A 48 -13.31 -28.12 -2.31
C ALA A 48 -12.95 -27.17 -1.14
N SER A 49 -12.18 -27.65 -0.16
CA SER A 49 -11.70 -26.82 0.95
C SER A 49 -10.71 -25.74 0.46
N ILE A 50 -9.82 -26.08 -0.48
CA ILE A 50 -8.89 -25.14 -1.10
C ILE A 50 -9.64 -24.11 -1.94
N SER A 51 -10.64 -24.52 -2.73
CA SER A 51 -11.44 -23.57 -3.52
C SER A 51 -12.23 -22.61 -2.63
N ALA A 52 -12.74 -23.07 -1.49
CA ALA A 52 -13.42 -22.20 -0.53
C ALA A 52 -12.47 -21.18 0.11
N LEU A 53 -11.25 -21.59 0.47
CA LEU A 53 -10.19 -20.70 0.93
C LEU A 53 -9.78 -19.69 -0.15
N GLN A 54 -9.67 -20.14 -1.40
CA GLN A 54 -9.33 -19.29 -2.54
C GLN A 54 -10.43 -18.26 -2.83
N GLN A 55 -11.70 -18.64 -2.71
CA GLN A 55 -12.84 -17.71 -2.81
C GLN A 55 -12.82 -16.68 -1.67
N LYS A 56 -12.51 -17.12 -0.44
CA LYS A 56 -12.38 -16.23 0.71
C LYS A 56 -11.22 -15.23 0.54
N MET A 57 -10.08 -15.69 0.02
CA MET A 57 -8.96 -14.83 -0.37
C MET A 57 -9.34 -13.85 -1.49
N GLY A 58 -10.10 -14.30 -2.49
CA GLY A 58 -10.59 -13.45 -3.58
C GLY A 58 -11.50 -12.34 -3.06
N HIS A 59 -12.49 -12.68 -2.22
CA HIS A 59 -13.39 -11.69 -1.61
C HIS A 59 -12.63 -10.68 -0.75
N LEU A 60 -11.71 -11.17 0.10
CA LEU A 60 -10.90 -10.31 0.94
C LEU A 60 -9.97 -9.40 0.12
N HIS A 61 -9.44 -9.89 -0.99
CA HIS A 61 -8.59 -9.11 -1.91
C HIS A 61 -9.40 -8.03 -2.66
N THR A 62 -10.63 -8.33 -3.07
CA THR A 62 -11.52 -7.34 -3.69
C THR A 62 -11.94 -6.27 -2.68
N GLU A 63 -12.26 -6.64 -1.43
CA GLU A 63 -12.58 -5.68 -0.37
C GLU A 63 -11.38 -4.79 -0.01
N LEU A 64 -10.18 -5.37 0.13
CA LEU A 64 -8.96 -4.58 0.37
C LEU A 64 -8.62 -3.69 -0.82
N GLY A 65 -8.74 -4.20 -2.05
CA GLY A 65 -8.49 -3.44 -3.28
C GLY A 65 -9.45 -2.25 -3.43
N GLN A 66 -10.74 -2.45 -3.16
CA GLN A 66 -11.73 -1.38 -3.18
C GLN A 66 -11.45 -0.32 -2.10
N LYS A 67 -11.05 -0.74 -0.90
CA LYS A 67 -10.71 0.19 0.19
C LYS A 67 -9.43 1.00 -0.12
N VAL A 68 -8.43 0.37 -0.73
CA VAL A 68 -7.18 1.01 -1.15
C VAL A 68 -7.41 1.96 -2.33
N GLN A 69 -8.27 1.60 -3.29
CA GLN A 69 -8.58 2.46 -4.43
C GLN A 69 -9.37 3.71 -4.04
N VAL A 70 -10.40 3.56 -3.20
CA VAL A 70 -11.20 4.69 -2.69
C VAL A 70 -10.35 5.62 -1.82
N GLN A 71 -9.40 5.07 -1.07
CA GLN A 71 -8.45 5.87 -0.30
C GLN A 71 -7.39 6.55 -1.19
N GLY A 72 -6.94 5.90 -2.26
CA GLY A 72 -6.02 6.45 -3.25
C GLY A 72 -6.62 7.61 -4.06
N GLU A 73 -7.87 7.48 -4.51
CA GLU A 73 -8.59 8.58 -5.19
C GLU A 73 -8.86 9.76 -4.24
N SER A 74 -9.13 9.49 -2.96
CA SER A 74 -9.28 10.55 -1.96
C SER A 74 -7.95 11.28 -1.70
N LEU A 75 -6.83 10.57 -1.77
CA LEU A 75 -5.50 11.14 -1.58
C LEU A 75 -5.07 12.01 -2.77
N SER A 76 -5.33 11.57 -4.00
CA SER A 76 -5.02 12.37 -5.22
C SER A 76 -5.88 13.64 -5.31
N HIS A 77 -7.16 13.57 -4.91
CA HIS A 77 -8.01 14.75 -4.78
C HIS A 77 -7.52 15.70 -3.69
N PHE A 78 -6.91 15.18 -2.63
CA PHE A 78 -6.35 15.99 -1.56
C PHE A 78 -5.04 16.66 -1.97
N GLU A 79 -4.15 15.95 -2.68
CA GLU A 79 -2.92 16.52 -3.28
C GLU A 79 -3.28 17.68 -4.22
N THR A 80 -4.23 17.49 -5.13
CA THR A 80 -4.66 18.54 -6.07
C THR A 80 -5.21 19.78 -5.34
N LYS A 81 -5.94 19.59 -4.24
CA LYS A 81 -6.46 20.70 -3.43
C LYS A 81 -5.36 21.43 -2.66
N ILE A 82 -4.38 20.69 -2.13
CA ILE A 82 -3.21 21.29 -1.48
C ILE A 82 -2.43 22.10 -2.50
N ASP A 83 -2.15 21.56 -3.68
CA ASP A 83 -1.42 22.28 -4.73
C ASP A 83 -2.14 23.56 -5.15
N ALA A 84 -3.46 23.50 -5.31
CA ALA A 84 -4.27 24.68 -5.61
C ALA A 84 -4.23 25.72 -4.47
N ALA A 85 -4.28 25.29 -3.20
CA ALA A 85 -4.20 26.17 -2.04
C ALA A 85 -2.81 26.80 -1.90
N VAL A 86 -1.74 26.03 -2.11
CA VAL A 86 -0.35 26.49 -2.09
C VAL A 86 -0.14 27.52 -3.20
N PHE A 87 -0.64 27.25 -4.41
CA PHE A 87 -0.56 28.19 -5.52
C PHE A 87 -1.30 29.51 -5.23
N ALA A 88 -2.50 29.44 -4.64
CA ALA A 88 -3.25 30.62 -4.23
C ALA A 88 -2.49 31.46 -3.19
N LEU A 89 -1.92 30.81 -2.16
CA LEU A 89 -1.11 31.48 -1.14
C LEU A 89 0.17 32.10 -1.70
N GLN A 90 0.85 31.41 -2.61
CA GLN A 90 2.03 31.96 -3.29
C GLN A 90 1.69 33.20 -4.11
N ASN A 91 0.57 33.17 -4.82
CA ASN A 91 0.12 34.32 -5.60
C ASN A 91 -0.26 35.50 -4.71
N GLU A 92 -0.96 35.25 -3.60
CA GLU A 92 -1.26 36.29 -2.61
C GLU A 92 0.01 36.88 -2.01
N GLN A 93 0.98 36.04 -1.62
CA GLN A 93 2.27 36.49 -1.12
C GLN A 93 3.00 37.36 -2.14
N GLN A 94 3.00 36.97 -3.42
CA GLN A 94 3.63 37.74 -4.48
C GLN A 94 2.95 39.10 -4.68
N ILE A 95 1.61 39.15 -4.66
CA ILE A 95 0.85 40.40 -4.76
C ILE A 95 1.15 41.30 -3.56
N LEU A 96 1.17 40.77 -2.33
CA LEU A 96 1.53 41.52 -1.14
C LEU A 96 2.97 42.04 -1.23
N SER A 97 3.91 41.20 -1.67
CA SER A 97 5.31 41.61 -1.85
C SER A 97 5.43 42.74 -2.88
N GLN A 98 4.68 42.68 -3.99
CA GLN A 98 4.66 43.75 -4.99
C GLN A 98 4.06 45.05 -4.42
N LYS A 99 2.99 44.97 -3.62
CA LYS A 99 2.43 46.14 -2.94
C LYS A 99 3.41 46.76 -1.96
N VAL A 100 4.10 45.94 -1.15
CA VAL A 100 5.13 46.42 -0.22
C VAL A 100 6.29 47.08 -0.97
N ALA A 101 6.73 46.48 -2.09
CA ALA A 101 7.76 47.07 -2.94
C ALA A 101 7.32 48.43 -3.53
N ALA A 102 6.09 48.52 -4.05
CA ALA A 102 5.54 49.75 -4.60
C ALA A 102 5.40 50.86 -3.53
N LEU A 103 5.00 50.51 -2.30
CA LEU A 103 4.96 51.45 -1.17
C LEU A 103 6.36 51.95 -0.81
N GLY A 104 7.35 51.07 -0.80
CA GLY A 104 8.75 51.47 -0.56
C GLY A 104 9.37 52.28 -1.72
N GLU A 105 8.84 52.20 -2.93
CA GLU A 105 9.23 53.10 -4.02
C GLU A 105 8.60 54.48 -3.92
N GLN A 106 7.38 54.58 -3.37
CA GLN A 106 6.70 55.86 -3.15
C GLN A 106 7.29 56.65 -1.98
N ASP A 107 7.83 55.97 -0.96
CA ASP A 107 8.43 56.61 0.20
C ASP A 107 9.79 55.96 0.59
N PRO A 108 10.92 56.67 0.41
CA PRO A 108 12.23 56.16 0.78
C PRO A 108 12.40 55.93 2.29
N GLN A 109 11.63 56.59 3.17
CA GLN A 109 11.66 56.33 4.60
C GLN A 109 11.10 54.94 4.93
N ILE A 110 10.05 54.48 4.22
CA ILE A 110 9.47 53.14 4.41
C ILE A 110 10.50 52.03 4.17
N LYS A 111 11.45 52.22 3.24
CA LYS A 111 12.56 51.27 3.02
C LYS A 111 13.52 51.19 4.21
N LEU A 112 13.80 52.32 4.86
CA LEU A 112 14.64 52.37 6.06
C LEU A 112 13.95 51.66 7.23
N TYR A 113 12.65 51.90 7.43
CA TYR A 113 11.83 51.19 8.43
C TYR A 113 11.75 49.69 8.16
N ALA A 114 11.53 49.26 6.92
CA ALA A 114 11.48 47.84 6.55
C ALA A 114 12.83 47.14 6.75
N LYS A 115 13.94 47.84 6.47
CA LYS A 115 15.30 47.34 6.70
C LYS A 115 15.61 47.24 8.20
N ALA A 116 15.29 48.28 8.98
CA ALA A 116 15.46 48.27 10.44
C ALA A 116 14.64 47.15 11.09
N ALA A 117 13.37 47.00 10.67
CA ALA A 117 12.49 45.91 11.09
C ALA A 117 13.08 44.52 10.84
N LYS A 118 13.76 44.31 9.71
CA LYS A 118 14.44 43.04 9.40
C LYS A 118 15.66 42.80 10.29
N LEU A 119 16.47 43.83 10.53
CA LEU A 119 17.66 43.74 11.39
C LEU A 119 17.28 43.47 12.86
N ILE A 120 16.18 44.05 13.35
CA ILE A 120 15.64 43.76 14.69
C ILE A 120 15.20 42.28 14.78
N ALA A 121 14.50 41.76 13.76
CA ALA A 121 14.08 40.36 13.72
C ALA A 121 15.26 39.37 13.63
N GLU A 122 16.38 39.79 13.03
CA GLU A 122 17.65 39.04 13.00
C GLU A 122 18.45 39.15 14.31
N GLY A 123 18.00 39.97 15.27
CA GLY A 123 18.62 40.14 16.59
C GLY A 123 19.83 41.07 16.61
N ALA A 124 19.98 41.96 15.62
CA ALA A 124 21.05 42.95 15.58
C ALA A 124 20.94 43.96 16.73
N ASP A 125 22.08 44.50 17.18
CA ASP A 125 22.11 45.47 18.28
C ASP A 125 21.51 46.83 17.87
N ILE A 126 20.86 47.50 18.82
CA ILE A 126 20.16 48.78 18.57
C ILE A 126 21.15 49.84 18.04
N GLU A 127 22.38 49.89 18.55
CA GLU A 127 23.39 50.88 18.10
C GLU A 127 23.88 50.59 16.66
N GLU A 128 23.94 49.33 16.25
CA GLU A 128 24.23 48.94 14.87
C GLU A 128 23.10 49.34 13.91
N ILE A 129 21.84 49.18 14.32
CA ILE A 129 20.67 49.52 13.50
C ILE A 129 20.54 51.04 13.34
N ILE A 130 20.80 51.83 14.39
CA ILE A 130 20.85 53.30 14.34
C ILE A 130 21.85 53.74 13.27
N THR A 131 23.06 53.19 13.31
CA THR A 131 24.13 53.56 12.38
C THR A 131 23.85 53.09 10.95
N ALA A 132 23.21 51.92 10.78
CA ALA A 132 22.98 51.30 9.47
C ALA A 132 21.71 51.77 8.75
N CYS A 133 20.73 52.32 9.47
CA CYS A 133 19.45 52.76 8.92
C CYS A 133 19.16 54.26 9.16
N ASP A 134 20.02 54.97 9.89
CA ASP A 134 19.89 56.40 10.23
C ASP A 134 18.56 56.73 10.93
N LEU A 135 18.08 55.80 11.77
CA LEU A 135 16.85 55.94 12.56
C LEU A 135 17.18 56.36 13.99
N PRO A 136 16.42 57.30 14.58
CA PRO A 136 16.60 57.71 15.97
C PRO A 136 16.20 56.58 16.94
N ARG A 137 16.91 56.51 18.08
CA ARG A 137 16.74 55.46 19.11
C ARG A 137 15.29 55.28 19.58
N ALA A 138 14.55 56.38 19.74
CA ALA A 138 13.15 56.35 20.16
C ALA A 138 12.23 55.61 19.16
N GLU A 139 12.52 55.69 17.86
CA GLU A 139 11.73 54.98 16.84
C GLU A 139 12.03 53.49 16.84
N LEU A 140 13.29 53.11 17.08
CA LEU A 140 13.69 51.71 17.16
C LEU A 140 13.13 50.99 18.39
N GLU A 141 13.11 51.66 19.54
CA GLU A 141 12.51 51.13 20.77
C GLU A 141 11.00 50.81 20.56
N ILE A 142 10.29 51.67 19.81
CA ILE A 142 8.89 51.42 19.44
C ILE A 142 8.78 50.22 18.49
N LEU A 143 9.59 50.16 17.43
CA LEU A 143 9.56 49.06 16.46
C LEU A 143 9.86 47.70 17.13
N GLN A 144 10.80 47.66 18.07
CA GLN A 144 11.15 46.45 18.82
C GLN A 144 9.99 45.99 19.71
N SER A 145 9.28 46.94 20.35
CA SER A 145 8.09 46.61 21.17
C SER A 145 6.93 46.04 20.35
N MET A 146 6.78 46.48 19.09
CA MET A 146 5.77 45.95 18.17
C MET A 146 6.12 44.53 17.71
N GLN A 147 7.38 44.28 17.36
CA GLN A 147 7.84 42.97 16.86
C GLN A 147 7.98 41.90 17.96
N GLY A 148 8.33 42.29 19.18
CA GLY A 148 8.46 41.38 20.32
C GLY A 148 7.12 40.90 20.90
N SER A 149 5.99 41.28 20.31
CA SER A 149 4.63 40.94 20.78
C SER A 149 3.98 39.76 20.03
N SER A 150 4.72 39.03 19.19
CA SER A 150 4.26 37.82 18.50
C SER A 150 4.76 36.54 19.14
#